data_AF-A0A533XLY1-F1
#
_entry.id   AF-A0A533XLY1-F1
#
_cell.length_a   1.000
_cell.length_b   1.000
_cell.length_c   1.000
_cell.angle_alpha   90.00
_cell.angle_beta   90.00
_cell.angle_gamma   90.00
#
_symmetry.space_group_name_H-M   'P 1'
#
loop_
_entity.id
_entity.type
_entity.pdbx_description
1 polymer ?
#
loop_
_entity_poly.entity_id
_entity_poly.type
_entity_poly.pdbx_seq_one_letter_code
_entity_poly.pdbx_strand_id
1 'polypeptide(L)'
;MTPSAFLYLERLPLSANGKLDKQALPAPEQRRPDLNEPFAAAESDMEQIIAGLWKAALGLQEVGRYDNFFDLGGHSLLVAQIHAKLEKAVGRSVAIVDIFRHPTISTLAKHLNEIEAQDRLFDEVHARAHQQKMALAQRVQALQSRRTPNE
;
A
#
# COMPACT_ATOMS: atom_id res chain seq x y z
N MET A 1 8.33 21.23 0.15
CA MET A 1 8.61 20.87 -1.26
C MET A 1 10.08 20.52 -1.33
N THR A 2 10.40 19.25 -1.59
CA THR A 2 11.79 18.76 -1.73
C THR A 2 11.93 18.20 -3.16
N PRO A 3 12.96 18.61 -3.92
CA PRO A 3 13.20 18.06 -5.25
C PRO A 3 13.45 16.55 -5.20
N SER A 4 12.94 15.81 -6.19
CA SER A 4 13.13 14.36 -6.31
C SER A 4 14.49 13.96 -6.87
N ALA A 5 15.23 14.89 -7.49
CA ALA A 5 16.56 14.64 -8.02
C ALA A 5 17.40 15.93 -8.04
N PHE A 6 18.70 15.77 -7.82
CA PHE A 6 19.70 16.81 -7.99
C PHE A 6 20.74 16.33 -9.00
N LEU A 7 20.98 17.13 -10.04
CA LEU A 7 21.98 16.83 -11.07
C LEU A 7 23.03 17.94 -11.07
N TYR A 8 24.29 17.55 -10.92
CA TYR A 8 25.40 18.46 -11.12
C TYR A 8 25.64 18.65 -12.61
N LEU A 9 25.72 19.91 -13.04
CA LEU A 9 26.06 20.30 -14.41
C LEU A 9 27.25 21.25 -14.35
N GLU A 10 28.28 20.99 -15.14
CA GLU A 10 29.43 21.91 -15.26
C GLU A 10 29.00 23.26 -15.82
N ARG A 11 28.01 23.27 -16.72
CA ARG A 11 27.40 24.49 -17.27
C ARG A 11 25.92 24.28 -17.58
N LEU A 12 25.14 25.34 -17.46
CA LEU A 12 23.75 25.32 -17.90
C LEU A 12 23.68 25.36 -19.43
N PRO A 13 22.88 24.50 -20.08
CA PRO A 13 22.66 24.59 -21.51
C PRO A 13 21.86 25.86 -21.81
N LEU A 14 22.37 26.70 -22.71
CA LEU A 14 21.72 27.93 -23.13
C LEU A 14 21.30 27.81 -24.60
N SER A 15 20.11 28.31 -24.90
CA SER A 15 19.62 28.56 -26.26
C SER A 15 20.45 29.64 -26.95
N ALA A 16 20.30 29.78 -28.28
CA ALA A 16 20.97 30.82 -29.06
C ALA A 16 20.74 32.25 -28.54
N ASN A 17 19.63 32.50 -27.82
CA ASN A 17 19.30 33.78 -27.22
C ASN A 17 19.81 33.94 -25.77
N GLY A 18 20.67 33.04 -25.29
CA GLY A 18 21.25 33.09 -23.94
C GLY A 18 20.31 32.68 -22.80
N LYS A 19 19.08 32.22 -23.11
CA LYS A 19 18.14 31.67 -22.10
C LYS A 19 18.41 30.19 -21.84
N LEU A 20 18.10 29.70 -20.65
CA LEU A 20 18.17 28.27 -20.31
C LEU A 20 17.39 27.43 -21.34
N ASP A 21 18.07 26.48 -21.97
CA ASP A 21 17.46 25.48 -22.83
C ASP A 21 17.04 24.27 -21.98
N LYS A 22 15.76 24.22 -21.63
CA LYS A 22 15.20 23.15 -20.80
C LYS A 22 15.15 21.80 -21.50
N GLN A 23 15.12 21.76 -22.83
CA GLN A 23 15.07 20.50 -23.59
C GLN A 23 16.44 19.85 -23.67
N ALA A 24 17.50 20.65 -23.62
CA ALA A 24 18.88 20.19 -23.55
C ALA A 24 19.33 19.78 -22.13
N LEU A 25 18.48 19.92 -21.11
CA LEU A 25 18.79 19.42 -19.78
C LEU A 25 18.76 17.88 -19.78
N PRO A 26 19.79 17.21 -19.21
CA PRO A 26 19.76 15.76 -19.09
C PRO A 26 18.61 15.32 -18.19
N ALA A 27 17.97 14.21 -18.56
CA ALA A 27 16.98 13.58 -17.71
C ALA A 27 17.66 12.96 -16.47
N PRO A 28 17.03 13.01 -15.28
CA PRO A 28 17.46 12.23 -14.14
C PRO A 28 17.53 10.74 -14.48
N GLU A 29 18.52 10.03 -13.97
CA GLU A 29 18.59 8.57 -14.10
C GLU A 29 17.37 7.92 -13.43
N GLN A 30 16.79 6.90 -14.06
CA GLN A 30 15.68 6.10 -13.52
C GLN A 30 16.15 5.06 -12.49
N ARG A 31 17.20 5.39 -11.74
CA ARG A 31 17.81 4.52 -10.74
C ARG A 31 17.36 4.96 -9.34
N ARG A 32 17.28 4.00 -8.42
CA ARG A 32 17.13 4.27 -7.00
C ARG A 32 18.19 5.31 -6.58
N PRO A 33 17.81 6.43 -5.97
CA PRO A 33 18.77 7.42 -5.50
C PRO A 33 19.71 6.83 -4.45
N ASP A 34 20.88 7.44 -4.26
CA ASP A 34 21.80 7.07 -3.20
C ASP A 34 21.18 7.46 -1.84
N LEU A 35 20.54 6.47 -1.22
CA LEU A 35 19.96 6.58 0.11
C LEU A 35 20.96 6.06 1.16
N ASN A 36 20.84 6.57 2.39
CA ASN A 36 21.63 6.08 3.51
C ASN A 36 21.36 4.60 3.82
N GLU A 37 20.15 4.13 3.52
CA GLU A 37 19.78 2.74 3.73
C GLU A 37 20.26 1.84 2.60
N PRO A 38 20.84 0.68 2.90
CA PRO A 38 21.23 -0.28 1.89
C PRO A 38 19.98 -0.79 1.15
N PHE A 39 20.17 -1.11 -0.12
CA PHE A 39 19.11 -1.76 -0.89
C PHE A 39 18.76 -3.12 -0.27
N ALA A 40 17.48 -3.34 0.00
CA ALA A 40 16.93 -4.62 0.42
C ALA A 40 15.67 -4.90 -0.40
N ALA A 41 15.62 -6.02 -1.11
CA ALA A 41 14.49 -6.38 -1.96
C ALA A 41 13.22 -6.69 -1.13
N ALA A 42 12.05 -6.61 -1.77
CA ALA A 42 10.80 -7.09 -1.20
C ALA A 42 10.85 -8.61 -0.95
N GLU A 43 10.40 -9.05 0.22
CA GLU A 43 10.46 -10.45 0.66
C GLU A 43 9.09 -11.14 0.62
N SER A 44 8.01 -10.41 0.95
CA SER A 44 6.65 -10.97 0.96
C SER A 44 5.84 -10.61 -0.28
N ASP A 45 4.79 -11.37 -0.58
CA ASP A 45 3.88 -11.09 -1.70
C ASP A 45 3.26 -9.68 -1.60
N MET A 46 2.86 -9.27 -0.40
CA MET A 46 2.34 -7.92 -0.14
C MET A 46 3.40 -6.85 -0.44
N GLU A 47 4.65 -7.08 -0.02
CA GLU A 47 5.75 -6.16 -0.33
C GLU A 47 6.04 -6.10 -1.84
N GLN A 48 5.94 -7.23 -2.56
CA GLN A 48 6.14 -7.26 -4.01
C GLN A 48 5.05 -6.48 -4.76
N ILE A 49 3.79 -6.59 -4.33
CA ILE A 49 2.67 -5.79 -4.86
C ILE A 49 2.97 -4.30 -4.67
N ILE A 50 3.29 -3.89 -3.45
CA ILE A 50 3.55 -2.48 -3.13
C ILE A 50 4.79 -1.97 -3.91
N ALA A 51 5.87 -2.76 -3.95
CA ALA A 51 7.07 -2.42 -4.70
C ALA A 51 6.78 -2.23 -6.20
N GLY A 52 5.93 -3.07 -6.78
CA GLY A 52 5.49 -2.93 -8.17
C GLY A 52 4.74 -1.63 -8.42
N LEU A 53 3.81 -1.27 -7.52
CA LEU A 53 3.06 -0.01 -7.59
C LEU A 53 3.98 1.20 -7.47
N TRP A 54 4.95 1.15 -6.56
CA TRP A 54 5.87 2.26 -6.32
C TRP A 54 6.84 2.46 -7.49
N LYS A 55 7.43 1.39 -8.01
CA LYS A 55 8.27 1.44 -9.23
C LYS A 55 7.52 2.09 -10.39
N ALA A 56 6.28 1.68 -10.63
CA ALA A 56 5.46 2.23 -11.70
C ALA A 56 5.07 3.70 -11.48
N ALA A 57 4.83 4.11 -10.23
CA ALA A 57 4.46 5.49 -9.91
C ALA A 57 5.65 6.45 -9.91
N LEU A 58 6.82 6.00 -9.43
CA LEU A 58 8.04 6.79 -9.31
C LEU A 58 8.90 6.75 -10.58
N GLY A 59 8.64 5.81 -11.50
CA GLY A 59 9.45 5.62 -12.71
C GLY A 59 10.83 5.05 -12.41
N LEU A 60 10.96 4.26 -11.34
CA LEU A 60 12.22 3.66 -10.89
C LEU A 60 12.30 2.19 -11.28
N GLN A 61 13.50 1.72 -11.62
CA GLN A 61 13.74 0.29 -11.90
C GLN A 61 13.69 -0.57 -10.64
N GLU A 62 14.16 -0.04 -9.52
CA GLU A 62 14.28 -0.73 -8.24
C GLU A 62 13.86 0.18 -7.09
N VAL A 63 13.20 -0.42 -6.09
CA VAL A 63 12.80 0.22 -4.85
C VAL A 63 13.05 -0.79 -3.73
N GLY A 64 13.79 -0.39 -2.70
CA GLY A 64 14.07 -1.19 -1.53
C GLY A 64 12.92 -1.19 -0.54
N ARG A 65 12.74 -2.30 0.21
CA ARG A 65 11.64 -2.47 1.17
C ARG A 65 11.66 -1.44 2.32
N TYR A 66 12.83 -0.89 2.61
CA TYR A 66 13.06 0.12 3.65
C TYR A 66 13.14 1.54 3.10
N ASP A 67 13.04 1.73 1.78
CA ASP A 67 13.08 3.05 1.19
C ASP A 67 11.81 3.82 1.57
N ASN A 68 12.01 5.06 1.99
CA ASN A 68 10.90 5.97 2.23
C ASN A 68 10.37 6.50 0.90
N PHE A 69 9.06 6.34 0.67
CA PHE A 69 8.37 6.80 -0.53
C PHE A 69 8.67 8.26 -0.88
N PHE A 70 8.71 9.12 0.12
CA PHE A 70 8.88 10.56 -0.06
C PHE A 70 10.34 10.94 -0.35
N ASP A 71 11.29 10.16 0.17
CA ASP A 71 12.72 10.34 -0.14
C ASP A 71 13.05 9.89 -1.57
N LEU A 72 12.25 8.97 -2.13
CA LEU A 72 12.30 8.58 -3.54
C LEU A 72 11.63 9.59 -4.49
N GLY A 73 11.17 10.73 -3.99
CA GLY A 73 10.45 11.74 -4.79
C GLY A 73 8.94 11.56 -4.84
N GLY A 74 8.38 10.68 -3.99
CA GLY A 74 6.95 10.51 -3.82
C GLY A 74 6.26 11.79 -3.33
N HIS A 75 5.04 12.04 -3.81
CA HIS A 75 4.23 13.18 -3.40
C HIS A 75 2.73 12.86 -3.40
N SER A 76 1.90 13.78 -2.91
CA SER A 76 0.45 13.56 -2.69
C SER A 76 -0.31 13.02 -3.90
N LEU A 77 -0.05 13.54 -5.11
CA LEU A 77 -0.67 13.01 -6.33
C LEU A 77 -0.26 11.56 -6.61
N LEU A 78 1.02 11.19 -6.42
CA LEU A 78 1.44 9.80 -6.56
C LEU A 78 0.83 8.93 -5.46
N VAL A 79 0.71 9.43 -4.22
CA VAL A 79 0.00 8.73 -3.13
C VAL A 79 -1.44 8.41 -3.54
N ALA A 80 -2.18 9.36 -4.10
CA ALA A 80 -3.55 9.12 -4.55
C ALA A 80 -3.61 8.07 -5.69
N GLN A 81 -2.64 8.08 -6.61
CA GLN A 81 -2.58 7.09 -7.68
C GLN A 81 -2.25 5.67 -7.18
N ILE A 82 -1.28 5.54 -6.27
CA ILE A 82 -0.93 4.23 -5.70
C ILE A 82 -2.05 3.72 -4.81
N HIS A 83 -2.72 4.60 -4.04
CA HIS A 83 -3.83 4.25 -3.16
C HIS A 83 -4.97 3.59 -3.95
N ALA A 84 -5.43 4.21 -5.03
CA ALA A 84 -6.48 3.66 -5.87
C ALA A 84 -6.12 2.31 -6.52
N LYS A 85 -4.83 2.07 -6.81
CA LYS A 85 -4.35 0.78 -7.35
C LYS A 85 -4.16 -0.27 -6.26
N LEU A 86 -3.73 0.15 -5.07
CA LEU A 86 -3.52 -0.72 -3.92
C LEU A 86 -4.84 -1.30 -3.42
N GLU A 87 -5.89 -0.50 -3.29
CA GLU A 87 -7.22 -0.99 -2.91
C GLU A 87 -7.74 -2.06 -3.88
N LYS A 88 -7.51 -1.86 -5.18
CA LYS A 88 -7.86 -2.86 -6.21
C LYS A 88 -7.02 -4.13 -6.11
N ALA A 89 -5.73 -4.00 -5.81
CA ALA A 89 -4.82 -5.14 -5.71
C ALA A 89 -5.08 -6.00 -4.46
N VAL A 90 -5.40 -5.36 -3.33
CA VAL A 90 -5.69 -6.05 -2.06
C VAL A 90 -7.16 -6.45 -1.94
N GLY A 91 -8.05 -5.83 -2.73
CA GLY A 91 -9.48 -6.17 -2.75
C GLY A 91 -10.27 -5.61 -1.56
N ARG A 92 -9.74 -4.59 -0.86
CA ARG A 92 -10.39 -3.96 0.31
C ARG A 92 -10.04 -2.47 0.39
N SER A 93 -10.82 -1.76 1.19
CA SER A 93 -10.57 -0.35 1.51
C SER A 93 -9.28 -0.22 2.31
N VAL A 94 -8.44 0.75 1.93
CA VAL A 94 -7.21 1.10 2.64
C VAL A 94 -7.30 2.57 2.99
N ALA A 95 -7.02 2.96 4.23
CA ALA A 95 -7.04 4.37 4.55
C ALA A 95 -5.85 5.07 3.90
N ILE A 96 -6.08 6.13 3.12
CA ILE A 96 -4.98 6.86 2.45
C ILE A 96 -3.93 7.38 3.43
N VAL A 97 -4.35 7.70 4.67
CA VAL A 97 -3.47 8.12 5.77
C VAL A 97 -2.43 7.07 6.15
N ASP A 98 -2.71 5.79 5.91
CA ASP A 98 -1.80 4.70 6.26
C ASP A 98 -0.54 4.71 5.39
N ILE A 99 -0.65 5.16 4.13
CA ILE A 99 0.52 5.34 3.24
C ILE A 99 1.45 6.44 3.79
N PHE A 100 0.90 7.48 4.42
CA PHE A 100 1.70 8.52 5.05
C PHE A 100 2.30 8.08 6.39
N ARG A 101 1.57 7.27 7.17
CA ARG A 101 2.02 6.76 8.47
C ARG A 101 3.06 5.64 8.35
N HIS A 102 2.98 4.87 7.26
CA HIS A 102 3.85 3.76 6.95
C HIS A 102 4.54 4.02 5.61
N PRO A 103 5.50 4.96 5.58
CA PRO A 103 6.07 5.48 4.34
C PRO A 103 7.09 4.55 3.70
N THR A 104 7.24 3.31 4.19
CA THR A 104 8.12 2.28 3.61
C THR A 104 7.31 1.06 3.22
N ILE A 105 7.75 0.31 2.21
CA ILE A 105 7.09 -0.92 1.76
C ILE A 105 6.93 -1.92 2.91
N SER A 106 7.98 -2.13 3.70
CA SER A 106 7.97 -3.05 4.85
C SER A 106 6.92 -2.67 5.89
N THR A 107 6.86 -1.38 6.26
CA THR A 107 5.92 -0.92 7.29
C THR A 107 4.48 -0.94 6.81
N LEU A 108 4.24 -0.57 5.54
CA LEU A 108 2.90 -0.59 4.95
C LEU A 108 2.40 -2.04 4.79
N ALA A 109 3.24 -2.94 4.27
CA ALA A 109 2.89 -4.35 4.12
C ALA A 109 2.52 -4.99 5.47
N LYS A 110 3.32 -4.72 6.51
CA LYS A 110 3.04 -5.21 7.86
C LYS A 110 1.69 -4.71 8.38
N HIS A 111 1.43 -3.40 8.30
CA HIS A 111 0.17 -2.80 8.74
C HIS A 111 -1.04 -3.38 7.99
N LEU A 112 -0.92 -3.58 6.68
CA LEU A 112 -1.98 -4.18 5.88
C LEU A 112 -2.25 -5.63 6.30
N ASN A 113 -1.22 -6.44 6.53
CA ASN A 113 -1.39 -7.82 7.00
C ASN A 113 -2.03 -7.88 8.40
N GLU A 114 -1.71 -6.93 9.28
CA GLU A 114 -2.31 -6.84 10.62
C GLU A 114 -3.81 -6.51 10.55
N ILE A 115 -4.22 -5.56 9.69
CA ILE A 115 -5.63 -5.25 9.47
C ILE A 115 -6.36 -6.48 8.90
N GLU A 116 -5.75 -7.17 7.94
CA GLU A 116 -6.36 -8.37 7.35
C GLU A 116 -6.55 -9.49 8.39
N ALA A 117 -5.56 -9.69 9.26
CA ALA A 117 -5.68 -10.65 10.35
C ALA A 117 -6.80 -10.28 11.34
N GLN A 118 -6.96 -8.98 11.63
CA GLN A 118 -8.05 -8.48 12.47
C GLN A 118 -9.41 -8.71 11.83
N ASP A 119 -9.58 -8.35 10.55
CA ASP A 119 -10.83 -8.53 9.81
C ASP A 119 -11.26 -10.01 9.83
N ARG A 120 -10.33 -10.94 9.55
CA ARG A 120 -10.59 -12.38 9.60
C ARG A 120 -11.02 -12.85 11.00
N LEU A 121 -10.35 -12.37 12.05
CA LEU A 121 -10.71 -12.70 13.44
C LEU A 121 -12.11 -12.18 13.79
N PHE A 122 -12.46 -10.95 13.37
CA PHE A 122 -13.79 -10.40 13.57
C PHE A 122 -14.84 -11.25 12.85
N ASP A 123 -14.64 -11.63 11.59
CA ASP A 123 -15.55 -12.47 10.82
C ASP A 123 -15.77 -13.84 11.48
N GLU A 124 -14.69 -14.48 11.96
CA GLU A 124 -14.77 -15.77 12.66
C GLU A 124 -15.59 -15.69 13.95
N VAL A 125 -15.38 -14.64 14.75
CA VAL A 125 -16.12 -14.43 16.00
C VAL A 125 -17.61 -14.23 15.72
N HIS A 126 -17.94 -13.41 14.72
CA HIS A 126 -19.34 -13.18 14.31
C HIS A 126 -20.00 -14.45 13.77
N ALA A 127 -19.29 -15.23 12.95
CA ALA A 127 -19.79 -16.50 12.42
C ALA A 127 -20.08 -17.50 13.55
N ARG A 128 -19.18 -17.64 14.53
CA ARG A 128 -19.38 -18.51 15.70
C ARG A 128 -20.58 -18.08 16.54
N ALA A 129 -20.72 -16.78 16.80
CA ALA A 129 -21.87 -16.25 17.55
C ALA A 129 -23.20 -16.52 16.84
N HIS A 130 -23.24 -16.35 15.50
CA HIS A 130 -24.42 -16.64 14.70
C HIS A 130 -24.78 -18.14 14.73
N GLN A 131 -23.80 -19.04 14.58
CA GLN A 131 -24.01 -20.49 14.67
C GLN A 131 -24.56 -20.92 16.04
N GLN A 132 -23.99 -20.38 17.13
CA GLN A 132 -24.46 -20.68 18.49
C GLN A 132 -25.91 -20.23 18.70
N LYS A 133 -26.26 -19.03 18.24
CA LYS A 133 -27.63 -18.50 18.31
C LYS A 133 -28.63 -19.38 17.54
N MET A 134 -28.26 -19.83 16.35
CA MET A 134 -29.11 -20.72 15.54
C MET A 134 -29.27 -22.11 16.17
N ALA A 135 -28.20 -22.68 16.72
CA ALA A 135 -28.27 -23.97 17.42
C ALA A 135 -29.15 -23.89 18.69
N LEU A 136 -29.08 -22.77 19.43
CA LEU A 136 -29.96 -22.51 20.57
C LEU A 136 -31.42 -22.37 20.15
N ALA A 137 -31.70 -21.59 19.09
CA ALA A 137 -33.05 -21.42 18.55
C ALA A 137 -33.67 -22.76 18.09
N GLN A 138 -32.89 -23.58 17.38
CA GLN A 138 -33.30 -24.92 16.95
C GLN A 138 -33.61 -25.83 18.15
N ARG A 139 -32.78 -25.81 19.20
CA ARG A 139 -33.03 -26.55 20.44
C ARG A 139 -34.33 -26.11 21.13
N VAL A 140 -34.56 -24.80 21.23
CA VAL A 140 -35.81 -24.27 21.82
C VAL A 140 -37.03 -24.72 21.02
N GLN A 141 -36.98 -24.62 19.68
CA GLN A 141 -38.08 -25.04 18.81
C GLN A 141 -38.34 -26.57 18.86
N ALA A 142 -37.29 -27.38 18.96
CA ALA A 142 -37.40 -28.83 19.13
C ALA A 142 -38.04 -29.22 20.48
N LEU A 143 -37.75 -28.47 21.55
CA LEU A 143 -38.39 -28.69 22.86
C LEU A 143 -39.87 -28.29 22.86
N GLN A 144 -40.23 -27.22 22.16
CA GLN A 144 -41.62 -26.75 22.06
C GLN A 144 -42.49 -27.72 21.25
N SER A 145 -41.99 -28.21 20.12
CA SER A 145 -42.71 -29.17 19.25
C SER A 145 -42.92 -30.55 19.89
N ARG A 146 -42.03 -30.98 20.81
CA ARG A 146 -42.21 -32.21 21.60
C ARG A 146 -43.27 -32.09 22.70
N ARG A 147 -43.64 -30.87 23.09
CA ARG A 147 -44.61 -30.59 24.17
C ARG A 147 -46.06 -30.55 23.67
N THR A 148 -46.27 -30.61 22.36
CA THR A 148 -47.59 -30.65 21.72
C THR A 148 -47.80 -31.99 21.01
N PRO A 149 -48.29 -33.03 21.70
CA PRO A 149 -49.27 -33.89 21.04
C PRO A 149 -50.44 -34.35 21.94
N ASN A 150 -51.61 -34.48 21.30
CA ASN A 150 -52.93 -34.99 21.71
C ASN A 150 -53.88 -34.02 22.44
N GLU A 151 -54.68 -33.31 21.64
CA GLU A 151 -56.16 -33.32 21.74
C GLU A 151 -56.74 -33.87 20.44
#